data_AF-A0A0S8HB38-F1
#
_entry.id   AF-A0A0S8HB38-F1
#
_cell.length_a   1.000
_cell.length_b   1.000
_cell.length_c   1.000
_cell.angle_alpha   90.00
_cell.angle_beta   90.00
_cell.angle_gamma   90.00
#
_symmetry.space_group_name_H-M   'P 1'
#
loop_
_entity.id
_entity.type
_entity.pdbx_description
1 polymer ?
#
loop_
_entity_poly.entity_id
_entity_poly.type
_entity_poly.pdbx_seq_one_letter_code
_entity_poly.pdbx_strand_id
1 'polypeptide(L)'
;MADERKTGFEPKIVAFFCNWCTYLAADLAGTARMKHAPNARVIRVMCSGRVDPQFVLEAFAKGADGVLIGGCHPGDCHYQEGNYKALRRYNLLKRMLKDMGIEEER
;
A
#
# COMPACT_ATOMS: atom_id res chain seq x y z
N MET A 1 16.68 -10.04 21.78
CA MET A 1 15.29 -10.20 22.27
C MET A 1 14.40 -9.46 21.29
N ALA A 2 13.54 -10.07 20.47
CA ALA A 2 12.99 -11.42 20.49
C ALA A 2 13.18 -12.10 19.12
N ASP A 3 13.66 -13.33 19.18
CA ASP A 3 13.44 -14.36 18.16
C ASP A 3 12.19 -15.12 18.62
N GLU A 4 11.07 -15.01 17.90
CA GLU A 4 9.90 -15.85 18.16
C GLU A 4 9.16 -16.18 16.84
N ARG A 5 9.32 -17.45 16.44
CA ARG A 5 8.53 -18.26 15.46
C ARG A 5 8.75 -17.99 13.97
N LYS A 6 9.80 -18.56 13.38
CA LYS A 6 9.83 -18.89 11.95
C LYS A 6 9.01 -20.15 11.66
N THR A 7 7.69 -20.03 11.66
CA THR A 7 6.88 -20.79 10.70
C THR A 7 7.18 -20.21 9.32
N GLY A 8 7.55 -21.01 8.32
CA GLY A 8 8.19 -20.59 7.06
C GLY A 8 7.36 -19.74 6.08
N PHE A 9 6.47 -18.88 6.56
CA PHE A 9 5.65 -17.97 5.79
C PHE A 9 6.19 -16.53 5.90
N GLU A 10 6.48 -15.91 4.77
CA GLU A 10 6.84 -14.49 4.66
C GLU A 10 5.78 -13.80 3.78
N PRO A 11 5.00 -12.85 4.31
CA PRO A 11 3.86 -12.29 3.59
C PRO A 11 4.32 -11.41 2.43
N LYS A 12 3.77 -11.63 1.24
CA LYS A 12 4.06 -10.85 0.04
C LYS A 12 3.19 -9.60 0.02
N ILE A 13 3.81 -8.43 0.18
CA ILE A 13 3.09 -7.16 0.23
C ILE A 13 3.35 -6.35 -1.05
N VAL A 14 2.29 -5.97 -1.77
CA VAL A 14 2.37 -5.05 -2.91
C VAL A 14 2.04 -3.64 -2.42
N ALA A 15 2.92 -2.67 -2.67
CA ALA A 15 2.77 -1.31 -2.13
C ALA A 15 2.70 -0.26 -3.25
N PHE A 16 1.55 0.38 -3.44
CA PHE A 16 1.37 1.47 -4.39
C PHE A 16 1.68 2.82 -3.72
N PHE A 17 2.84 3.40 -3.99
CA PHE A 17 3.25 4.65 -3.34
C PHE A 17 3.23 5.83 -4.30
N CYS A 18 2.62 6.93 -3.87
CA CYS A 18 2.68 8.18 -4.60
C CYS A 18 4.12 8.72 -4.62
N ASN A 19 4.53 9.26 -5.77
CA ASN A 19 5.87 9.77 -6.00
C ASN A 19 6.25 10.89 -5.02
N TRP A 20 5.31 11.81 -4.77
CA TRP A 20 5.59 13.09 -4.13
C TRP A 20 5.75 13.03 -2.61
N CYS A 21 5.05 12.10 -1.94
CA CYS A 21 5.04 12.04 -0.48
C CYS A 21 5.51 10.68 0.02
N THR A 22 4.78 9.60 -0.28
CA THR A 22 5.05 8.30 0.35
C THR A 22 6.28 7.61 -0.22
N TYR A 23 6.52 7.71 -1.54
CA TYR A 23 7.73 7.15 -2.14
C TYR A 23 8.97 7.89 -1.63
N LEU A 24 8.90 9.23 -1.52
CA LEU A 24 9.97 10.02 -0.91
C LEU A 24 10.23 9.63 0.56
N ALA A 25 9.18 9.34 1.33
CA ALA A 25 9.34 8.85 2.70
C ALA A 25 10.03 7.47 2.74
N ALA A 26 9.74 6.58 1.78
CA ALA A 26 10.42 5.30 1.63
C ALA A 26 11.92 5.49 1.28
N ASP A 27 12.24 6.41 0.38
CA ASP A 27 13.63 6.78 0.06
C ASP A 27 14.35 7.38 1.29
N LEU A 28 13.66 8.22 2.07
CA LEU A 28 14.20 8.80 3.30
C LEU A 28 14.47 7.71 4.35
N ALA A 29 13.58 6.74 4.53
CA ALA A 29 13.81 5.60 5.40
C ALA A 29 15.06 4.81 4.98
N GLY A 30 15.29 4.66 3.68
CA GLY A 30 16.50 4.06 3.12
C GLY A 30 17.77 4.84 3.44
N THR A 31 17.78 6.15 3.17
CA THR A 31 18.95 7.01 3.46
C THR A 31 19.24 7.14 4.96
N ALA A 32 18.21 7.13 5.79
CA ALA A 32 18.31 7.09 7.25
C ALA A 32 18.67 5.68 7.80
N ARG A 33 18.83 4.68 6.93
CA ARG A 33 19.17 3.29 7.30
C ARG A 33 18.18 2.68 8.29
N MET A 34 16.90 3.04 8.19
CA MET A 34 15.84 2.49 9.02
C MET A 34 15.59 1.04 8.65
N LYS A 35 15.75 0.14 9.62
CA LYS A 35 15.47 -1.30 9.43
C LYS A 35 13.97 -1.52 9.33
N HIS A 36 13.58 -2.34 8.37
CA HIS A 36 12.20 -2.77 8.13
C HIS A 36 12.21 -4.17 7.53
N ALA A 37 11.06 -4.85 7.53
CA ALA A 37 10.94 -6.16 6.92
C ALA A 37 11.08 -6.05 5.38
N PRO A 38 11.79 -6.97 4.72
CA PRO A 38 12.11 -6.88 3.29
C PRO A 38 11.00 -7.44 2.37
N ASN A 39 9.77 -7.49 2.85
CA ASN A 39 8.67 -8.25 2.24
C ASN A 39 7.65 -7.38 1.47
N ALA A 40 7.86 -6.06 1.47
CA ALA A 40 7.11 -5.13 0.61
C ALA A 40 7.82 -4.93 -0.74
N ARG A 41 7.02 -4.83 -1.82
CA ARG A 41 7.47 -4.47 -3.16
C ARG A 41 6.74 -3.23 -3.61
N VAL A 42 7.49 -2.13 -3.77
CA VAL A 42 6.92 -0.82 -4.07
C VAL A 42 6.71 -0.66 -5.57
N ILE A 43 5.49 -0.32 -5.96
CA ILE A 43 5.11 0.15 -7.30
C ILE A 43 4.90 1.66 -7.18
N ARG A 44 5.78 2.42 -7.84
CA ARG A 44 5.70 3.88 -7.85
C ARG A 44 4.61 4.35 -8.80
N VAL A 45 3.73 5.22 -8.31
CA VAL A 45 2.74 5.94 -9.12
C VAL A 45 2.89 7.44 -8.90
N MET A 46 2.48 8.27 -9.85
CA MET A 46 2.60 9.73 -9.67
C MET A 46 1.68 10.25 -8.55
N CYS A 47 0.48 9.69 -8.41
CA CYS A 47 -0.50 10.07 -7.41
C CYS A 47 -1.23 8.84 -6.89
N SER A 48 -1.64 8.82 -5.62
CA SER A 48 -2.55 7.78 -5.11
C SER A 48 -3.88 7.76 -5.87
N GLY A 49 -4.30 8.89 -6.45
CA GLY A 49 -5.45 8.97 -7.35
C GLY A 49 -5.35 8.08 -8.60
N ARG A 50 -4.14 7.64 -8.98
CA ARG A 50 -3.91 6.70 -10.09
C ARG A 50 -4.23 5.25 -9.72
N VAL A 51 -4.23 4.93 -8.42
CA VAL A 51 -4.50 3.58 -7.93
C VAL A 51 -5.96 3.25 -8.20
N ASP A 52 -6.15 2.34 -9.15
CA ASP A 52 -7.45 1.81 -9.50
C ASP A 52 -7.75 0.59 -8.62
N PRO A 53 -8.99 0.41 -8.12
CA PRO A 53 -9.38 -0.81 -7.41
C PRO A 53 -9.00 -2.11 -8.13
N GLN A 54 -9.02 -2.13 -9.47
CA GLN A 54 -8.62 -3.31 -10.24
C GLN A 54 -7.15 -3.69 -10.03
N PHE A 55 -6.26 -2.74 -9.73
CA PHE A 55 -4.86 -3.04 -9.42
C PHE A 55 -4.71 -3.79 -8.09
N VAL A 56 -5.56 -3.46 -7.11
CA VAL A 56 -5.57 -4.11 -5.80
C VAL A 56 -6.14 -5.53 -5.94
N LEU A 57 -7.24 -5.69 -6.68
CA LEU A 57 -7.81 -7.00 -6.97
C LEU A 57 -6.85 -7.90 -7.74
N GLU A 58 -6.16 -7.36 -8.74
CA GLU A 58 -5.14 -8.08 -9.50
C GLU A 58 -3.96 -8.51 -8.62
N ALA A 59 -3.55 -7.67 -7.66
CA ALA A 59 -2.50 -8.03 -6.70
C ALA A 59 -2.93 -9.23 -5.83
N PHE A 60 -4.15 -9.22 -5.29
CA PHE A 60 -4.68 -10.37 -4.55
C PHE A 60 -4.85 -11.61 -5.43
N ALA A 61 -5.35 -11.46 -6.65
CA ALA A 61 -5.47 -12.57 -7.62
C ALA A 61 -4.11 -13.20 -7.97
N LYS A 62 -3.03 -12.41 -7.94
CA LYS A 62 -1.64 -12.86 -8.12
C LYS A 62 -0.97 -13.39 -6.85
N GLY A 63 -1.71 -13.51 -5.75
CA GLY A 63 -1.23 -14.08 -4.49
C GLY A 63 -0.47 -13.11 -3.60
N ALA A 64 -0.83 -11.81 -3.62
CA ALA A 64 -0.42 -10.89 -2.56
C ALA A 64 -1.14 -11.25 -1.25
N ASP A 65 -0.40 -11.24 -0.14
CA ASP A 65 -0.95 -11.46 1.20
C ASP A 65 -1.49 -10.16 1.83
N GLY A 66 -1.06 -9.02 1.28
CA GLY A 66 -1.57 -7.70 1.59
C GLY A 66 -1.18 -6.62 0.57
N VAL A 67 -1.91 -5.51 0.57
CA VAL A 67 -1.74 -4.38 -0.35
C VAL A 67 -1.71 -3.06 0.42
N LEU A 68 -0.63 -2.30 0.25
CA LEU A 68 -0.49 -0.96 0.82
C LEU A 68 -0.78 0.10 -0.24
N ILE A 69 -1.52 1.14 0.15
CA ILE A 69 -1.75 2.33 -0.69
C ILE A 69 -1.23 3.57 0.04
N GLY A 70 -0.14 4.12 -0.47
CA GLY A 70 0.54 5.30 0.06
C GLY A 70 0.17 6.56 -0.71
N GLY A 71 -0.40 7.55 -0.03
CA GLY A 71 -0.72 8.86 -0.57
C GLY A 71 -0.17 10.01 0.27
N CYS A 72 -0.23 11.22 -0.29
CA CYS A 72 -0.02 12.44 0.48
C CYS A 72 -1.15 12.63 1.50
N HIS A 73 -0.86 13.36 2.58
CA HIS A 73 -1.85 13.75 3.57
C HIS A 73 -3.02 14.52 2.90
N PRO A 74 -4.28 14.35 3.36
CA PRO A 74 -5.40 15.14 2.87
C PRO A 74 -5.12 16.65 2.94
N GLY A 75 -5.25 17.35 1.81
CA GLY A 75 -4.88 18.78 1.68
C GLY A 75 -3.53 19.01 0.99
N ASP A 76 -2.59 18.07 1.10
CA ASP A 76 -1.21 18.22 0.58
C ASP A 76 -0.99 17.47 -0.74
N CYS A 77 -2.06 17.14 -1.46
CA CYS A 77 -1.91 16.41 -2.71
C CYS A 77 -1.22 17.30 -3.74
N HIS A 78 -0.11 16.82 -4.31
CA HIS A 78 0.55 17.50 -5.43
C HIS A 78 -0.40 17.76 -6.62
N TYR A 79 -1.40 16.89 -6.81
CA TYR A 79 -2.44 17.02 -7.83
C TYR A 79 -3.79 17.46 -7.24
N GLN A 80 -3.75 18.25 -6.16
CA GLN A 80 -4.87 18.88 -5.45
C GLN A 80 -5.85 17.90 -4.77
N GLU A 81 -6.55 17.07 -5.56
CA GLU A 81 -7.65 16.25 -5.05
C GLU A 81 -7.49 14.74 -5.31
N GLY A 82 -6.37 14.33 -5.90
CA GLY A 82 -6.15 12.94 -6.29
C GLY A 82 -6.27 11.95 -5.12
N ASN A 83 -5.75 12.32 -3.95
CA ASN A 83 -5.83 11.50 -2.74
C ASN A 83 -7.25 11.41 -2.16
N TYR A 84 -8.07 12.45 -2.23
CA TYR A 84 -9.48 12.38 -1.82
C TYR A 84 -10.28 11.41 -2.68
N LYS A 85 -10.03 11.41 -4.00
CA LYS A 85 -10.62 10.44 -4.94
C LYS A 85 -10.17 9.01 -4.64
N ALA A 86 -8.91 8.83 -4.25
CA ALA A 86 -8.39 7.53 -3.83
C ALA A 86 -9.04 7.06 -2.51
N LEU A 87 -9.19 7.94 -1.53
CA LEU A 87 -9.80 7.64 -0.23
C LEU A 87 -11.25 7.16 -0.37
N ARG A 88 -12.05 7.82 -1.23
CA ARG A 88 -13.43 7.37 -1.52
C ARG A 88 -13.46 5.97 -2.13
N ARG A 89 -12.58 5.69 -3.09
CA ARG A 89 -12.45 4.36 -3.73
C ARG A 89 -11.96 3.30 -2.74
N TYR A 90 -11.00 3.65 -1.88
CA TYR A 90 -10.49 2.77 -0.83
C TYR A 90 -11.60 2.32 0.13
N ASN A 91 -12.43 3.25 0.60
CA ASN A 91 -13.53 2.91 1.53
C ASN A 91 -14.54 1.94 0.90
N LEU A 92 -14.86 2.09 -0.39
CA LEU A 92 -15.73 1.16 -1.10
C LEU A 92 -15.04 -0.19 -1.33
N LEU A 93 -13.78 -0.16 -1.77
CA LEU A 93 -12.96 -1.34 -2.01
C LEU A 93 -12.82 -2.19 -0.73
N LYS A 94 -12.58 -1.58 0.42
CA LYS A 94 -12.45 -2.27 1.71
C LYS A 94 -13.70 -3.10 2.04
N ARG A 95 -14.90 -2.54 1.82
CA ARG A 95 -16.17 -3.25 2.02
C ARG A 95 -16.32 -4.40 1.03
N MET A 96 -16.00 -4.15 -0.25
CA MET A 96 -16.08 -5.17 -1.29
C MET A 96 -15.11 -6.33 -1.03
N LEU A 97 -13.88 -6.06 -0.60
CA LEU A 97 -12.90 -7.09 -0.23
C LEU A 97 -13.40 -7.97 0.91
N LYS A 98 -14.01 -7.35 1.94
CA LYS A 98 -14.65 -8.08 3.03
C LYS A 98 -15.78 -9.00 2.55
N ASP A 99 -16.64 -8.51 1.66
CA ASP A 99 -17.72 -9.32 1.08
C ASP A 99 -17.18 -10.48 0.21
N MET A 100 -15.96 -10.33 -0.33
CA MET A 100 -15.23 -11.39 -1.04
C MET A 100 -14.46 -12.34 -0.11
N GLY A 101 -14.54 -12.15 1.21
CA GLY A 101 -13.83 -12.97 2.21
C GLY A 101 -12.35 -12.61 2.40
N ILE A 102 -11.91 -11.45 1.93
CA ILE A 102 -10.56 -10.91 2.18
C ILE A 102 -10.64 -9.98 3.40
N GLU A 103 -9.83 -10.25 4.42
CA GLU A 103 -9.83 -9.47 5.66
C GLU A 103 -9.43 -8.01 5.42
N GLU A 104 -10.07 -7.08 6.13
CA GLU A 104 -9.93 -5.65 5.94
C GLU A 104 -8.53 -5.10 6.26
N GLU A 105 -7.74 -5.86 7.03
CA GLU A 105 -6.38 -5.56 7.45
C GLU A 105 -5.32 -5.92 6.40
N ARG A 106 -5.71 -6.62 5.31
CA ARG A 106 -4.81 -7.06 4.24
C ARG A 106 -4.59 -5.98 3.18
#